data_AF-D5MST5-F1
#
_entry.id   AF-D5MST5-F1
#
_cell.length_a   1.000
_cell.length_b   1.000
_cell.length_c   1.000
_cell.angle_alpha   90.00
_cell.angle_beta   90.00
_cell.angle_gamma   90.00
#
_symmetry.space_group_name_H-M   'P 1'
#
loop_
_entity.id
_entity.type
_entity.pdbx_description
1 polymer ?
#
loop_
_entity_poly.entity_id
_entity_poly.type
_entity_poly.pdbx_seq_one_letter_code
_entity_poly.pdbx_strand_id
1 'polypeptide(L)'
;MTPLFPYSNIVLGVMLLVIGFVFHWVGQLISLINWDLAAKIGIAEPDLAPEFKAYERAIAVADVAIGWIYGVAAVGLFMNAEWGYKLAWIPGSILIYHAISAWQWEDDRRTLGHRMWSEGMRIGWCASNAGTGILALILAWIGKSG
;
A
#
# COMPACT_ATOMS: atom_id res chain seq x y z
N MET A 1 15.44 22.32 8.25
CA MET A 1 15.77 20.90 8.46
C MET A 1 16.44 20.39 7.20
N THR A 2 17.50 19.61 7.31
CA THR A 2 18.19 19.08 6.14
C THR A 2 17.38 17.91 5.59
N PRO A 3 16.81 18.01 4.39
CA PRO A 3 16.08 16.88 3.82
C PRO A 3 17.06 15.71 3.61
N LEU A 4 16.60 14.46 3.76
CA LEU A 4 17.46 13.27 3.59
C LEU A 4 18.18 13.30 2.24
N PHE A 5 17.47 13.79 1.23
CA PHE A 5 17.94 14.21 -0.07
C PHE A 5 16.98 15.31 -0.57
N PRO A 6 17.35 16.13 -1.58
CA PRO A 6 16.49 17.20 -2.06
C PRO A 6 15.04 16.75 -2.34
N TYR A 7 14.07 17.44 -1.76
CA TYR A 7 12.63 17.18 -1.91
C TYR A 7 12.16 15.80 -1.44
N SER A 8 12.87 15.16 -0.49
CA SER A 8 12.51 13.83 0.04
C SER A 8 11.06 13.72 0.53
N ASN A 9 10.50 14.79 1.09
CA ASN A 9 9.10 14.87 1.50
C ASN A 9 8.13 14.82 0.31
N ILE A 10 8.44 15.52 -0.79
CA ILE A 10 7.63 15.49 -2.01
C ILE A 10 7.69 14.11 -2.64
N VAL A 11 8.89 13.53 -2.73
CA VAL A 11 9.07 12.17 -3.28
C VAL A 11 8.26 11.16 -2.48
N LEU A 12 8.38 11.15 -1.16
CA LEU A 12 7.57 10.27 -0.32
C LEU A 12 6.08 10.55 -0.47
N GLY A 13 5.65 11.81 -0.51
CA GLY A 13 4.24 12.18 -0.69
C GLY A 13 3.66 11.62 -2.00
N VAL A 14 4.42 11.68 -3.10
CA VAL A 14 4.01 11.08 -4.38
C VAL A 14 3.93 9.55 -4.27
N MET A 15 4.91 8.91 -3.62
CA MET A 15 4.89 7.46 -3.44
C MET A 15 3.71 7.01 -2.57
N LEU A 16 3.42 7.70 -1.46
CA LEU A 16 2.25 7.42 -0.62
C LEU A 16 0.93 7.66 -1.36
N LEU A 17 0.86 8.68 -2.20
CA LEU A 17 -0.32 8.95 -3.02
C LEU A 17 -0.54 7.83 -4.06
N VAL A 18 0.48 7.45 -4.80
CA VAL A 18 0.34 6.46 -5.88
C VAL A 18 0.22 5.04 -5.32
N ILE A 19 1.18 4.62 -4.50
CA ILE A 19 1.24 3.24 -4.00
C ILE A 19 0.20 3.03 -2.91
N GLY A 20 0.19 3.90 -1.90
CA GLY A 20 -0.76 3.80 -0.79
C GLY A 20 -2.18 4.17 -1.18
N PHE A 21 -2.41 5.41 -1.61
CA PHE A 21 -3.78 5.90 -1.79
C PHE A 21 -4.44 5.35 -3.05
N VAL A 22 -3.79 5.36 -4.20
CA VAL A 22 -4.41 4.86 -5.44
C VAL A 22 -4.48 3.33 -5.44
N PHE A 23 -3.36 2.61 -5.29
CA PHE A 23 -3.43 1.16 -5.42
C PHE A 23 -4.04 0.46 -4.21
N HIS A 24 -3.64 0.81 -2.97
CA HIS A 24 -4.23 0.16 -1.79
C HIS A 24 -5.62 0.71 -1.48
N TRP A 25 -5.81 2.03 -1.36
CA TRP A 25 -7.12 2.52 -0.92
C TRP A 25 -8.18 2.53 -2.03
N VAL A 26 -7.92 3.16 -3.18
CA VAL A 26 -8.90 3.18 -4.29
C VAL A 26 -9.12 1.78 -4.86
N GLY A 27 -8.05 0.99 -5.00
CA GLY A 27 -8.18 -0.40 -5.47
C GLY A 27 -9.08 -1.25 -4.58
N GLN A 28 -8.86 -1.22 -3.26
CA GLN A 28 -9.70 -1.98 -2.32
C GLN A 28 -11.13 -1.44 -2.23
N LEU A 29 -11.32 -0.13 -2.40
CA LEU A 29 -12.65 0.46 -2.49
C LEU A 29 -13.43 -0.07 -3.71
N ILE A 30 -12.77 -0.22 -4.85
CA ILE A 30 -13.38 -0.82 -6.05
C ILE A 30 -13.77 -2.28 -5.75
N SER A 31 -12.88 -3.08 -5.15
CA SER A 31 -13.17 -4.47 -4.75
C SER A 31 -14.37 -4.58 -3.80
N LEU A 32 -14.51 -3.64 -2.88
CA LEU A 32 -15.61 -3.59 -1.93
C LEU A 32 -16.94 -3.26 -2.60
N ILE A 33 -16.97 -2.25 -3.47
CA ILE A 33 -18.18 -1.76 -4.15
C ILE A 33 -18.60 -2.69 -5.28
N ASN A 34 -17.65 -3.15 -6.10
CA ASN A 34 -17.90 -3.94 -7.30
C ASN A 34 -16.76 -4.95 -7.56
N TRP A 35 -16.95 -6.16 -7.04
CA TRP A 35 -15.98 -7.25 -7.17
C TRP A 35 -15.74 -7.65 -8.63
N ASP A 36 -16.78 -7.66 -9.46
CA ASP A 36 -16.66 -8.09 -10.86
C ASP A 36 -15.83 -7.08 -11.66
N LEU A 37 -15.99 -5.79 -11.38
CA LEU A 37 -15.13 -4.75 -11.94
C LEU A 37 -13.69 -4.91 -11.45
N ALA A 38 -13.48 -5.12 -10.14
CA ALA A 38 -12.16 -5.34 -9.56
C ALA A 38 -11.45 -6.55 -10.19
N ALA A 39 -12.18 -7.64 -10.43
CA ALA A 39 -11.66 -8.81 -11.10
C ALA A 39 -11.32 -8.54 -12.57
N LYS A 40 -12.19 -7.80 -13.28
CA LYS A 40 -11.96 -7.42 -14.68
C LYS A 40 -10.71 -6.57 -14.89
N ILE A 41 -10.36 -5.73 -13.91
CA ILE A 41 -9.16 -4.87 -13.96
C ILE A 41 -7.95 -5.48 -13.23
N GLY A 42 -8.06 -6.74 -12.76
CA GLY A 42 -6.94 -7.50 -12.18
C GLY A 42 -6.58 -7.14 -10.73
N ILE A 43 -7.48 -6.49 -9.99
CA ILE A 43 -7.30 -6.17 -8.56
C ILE A 43 -7.78 -7.32 -7.68
N ALA A 44 -8.86 -7.98 -8.07
CA ALA A 44 -9.44 -9.11 -7.34
C ALA A 44 -9.40 -10.38 -8.20
N GLU A 45 -9.61 -11.55 -7.60
CA GLU A 45 -9.70 -12.78 -8.38
C GLU A 45 -11.15 -13.05 -8.81
N PRO A 46 -11.37 -13.47 -10.08
CA PRO A 46 -12.72 -13.72 -10.59
C PRO A 46 -13.37 -14.97 -9.97
N ASP A 47 -12.59 -16.02 -9.71
CA ASP A 47 -13.09 -17.37 -9.42
C ASP A 47 -12.73 -17.86 -8.00
N LEU A 48 -12.75 -16.96 -7.02
CA LEU A 48 -12.57 -17.33 -5.61
C LEU A 48 -13.77 -18.10 -5.08
N ALA A 49 -13.49 -19.19 -4.33
CA ALA A 49 -14.51 -19.86 -3.54
C ALA A 49 -15.19 -18.85 -2.57
N PRO A 50 -16.49 -19.00 -2.28
CA PRO A 50 -17.26 -18.03 -1.49
C PRO A 50 -16.62 -17.65 -0.15
N GLU A 51 -16.03 -18.61 0.55
CA GLU A 51 -15.34 -18.43 1.83
C GLU A 51 -14.10 -17.55 1.72
N PHE A 52 -13.28 -17.74 0.69
CA PHE A 52 -12.09 -16.92 0.45
C PHE A 52 -12.47 -15.53 -0.05
N LYS A 53 -13.50 -15.43 -0.88
CA LYS A 53 -14.06 -14.13 -1.30
C LYS A 53 -14.59 -13.33 -0.11
N ALA A 54 -15.26 -13.98 0.85
CA ALA A 54 -15.73 -13.32 2.06
C ALA A 54 -14.56 -12.80 2.92
N TYR A 55 -13.51 -13.61 3.06
CA TYR A 55 -12.29 -13.22 3.76
C TYR A 55 -11.58 -12.03 3.07
N GLU A 56 -11.37 -12.08 1.76
CA GLU A 56 -10.75 -10.97 1.02
C GLU A 56 -11.60 -9.69 1.04
N ARG A 57 -12.93 -9.80 1.00
CA ARG A 57 -13.79 -8.63 1.20
C ARG A 57 -13.66 -8.04 2.61
N ALA A 58 -13.47 -8.86 3.64
CA ALA A 58 -13.22 -8.36 4.99
C ALA A 58 -11.88 -7.61 5.08
N ILE A 59 -10.84 -8.08 4.38
CA ILE A 59 -9.58 -7.35 4.23
C ILE A 59 -9.81 -6.02 3.50
N ALA A 60 -10.53 -6.03 2.37
CA ALA A 60 -10.83 -4.82 1.63
C ALA A 60 -11.59 -3.78 2.48
N VAL A 61 -12.50 -4.21 3.38
CA VAL A 61 -13.15 -3.33 4.36
C VAL A 61 -12.11 -2.68 5.28
N ALA A 62 -11.19 -3.47 5.84
CA ALA A 62 -10.15 -2.97 6.73
C ALA A 62 -9.21 -1.97 6.02
N ASP A 63 -8.78 -2.31 4.80
CA ASP A 63 -7.92 -1.46 3.97
C ASP A 63 -8.62 -0.15 3.58
N VAL A 64 -9.92 -0.17 3.29
CA VAL A 64 -10.69 1.06 3.02
C VAL A 64 -10.86 1.91 4.29
N ALA A 65 -11.07 1.27 5.44
CA ALA A 65 -11.27 1.97 6.71
C ALA A 65 -10.01 2.71 7.19
N ILE A 66 -8.82 2.22 6.83
CA ILE A 66 -7.53 2.76 7.30
C ILE A 66 -6.75 3.46 6.17
N GLY A 67 -6.85 2.98 4.94
CA GLY A 67 -6.01 3.40 3.81
C GLY A 67 -6.19 4.85 3.35
N TRP A 68 -7.28 5.53 3.73
CA TRP A 68 -7.41 6.96 3.45
C TRP A 68 -6.28 7.80 4.11
N ILE A 69 -5.66 7.27 5.17
CA ILE A 69 -4.52 7.88 5.86
C ILE A 69 -3.33 8.09 4.90
N TYR A 70 -3.16 7.25 3.88
CA TYR A 70 -2.13 7.43 2.85
C TYR A 70 -2.24 8.81 2.18
N GLY A 71 -3.45 9.19 1.77
CA GLY A 71 -3.70 10.47 1.10
C GLY A 71 -3.49 11.66 2.02
N VAL A 72 -3.96 11.56 3.28
CA VAL A 72 -3.78 12.63 4.27
C VAL A 72 -2.31 12.83 4.61
N ALA A 73 -1.55 11.74 4.84
CA ALA A 73 -0.11 11.81 5.05
C ALA A 73 0.61 12.44 3.85
N ALA A 74 0.25 12.07 2.62
CA ALA A 74 0.82 12.65 1.40
C ALA A 74 0.61 14.17 1.33
N VAL A 75 -0.61 14.66 1.60
CA VAL A 75 -0.91 16.10 1.65
C VAL A 75 -0.04 16.81 2.70
N GLY A 76 0.08 16.24 3.90
CA GLY A 76 0.93 16.80 4.95
C GLY A 76 2.39 16.89 4.53
N LEU A 77 2.91 15.88 3.84
CA LEU A 77 4.27 15.87 3.30
C LEU A 77 4.48 16.92 2.21
N PHE A 78 3.50 17.12 1.30
CA PHE A 78 3.56 18.17 0.29
C PHE A 78 3.60 19.58 0.90
N MET A 79 2.86 19.78 1.98
CA MET A 79 2.85 21.01 2.74
C MET A 79 4.07 21.17 3.66
N ASN A 80 4.95 20.16 3.72
CA ASN A 80 6.06 20.08 4.67
C ASN A 80 5.60 20.26 6.13
N ALA A 81 4.41 19.74 6.46
CA ALA A 81 3.79 19.86 7.75
C ALA A 81 4.25 18.74 8.70
N GLU A 82 4.49 19.09 9.97
CA GLU A 82 5.00 18.17 11.01
C GLU A 82 4.15 16.91 11.17
N TRP A 83 2.83 17.09 11.23
CA TRP A 83 1.88 16.00 11.38
C TRP A 83 1.92 15.04 10.18
N GLY A 84 2.31 15.50 8.98
CA GLY A 84 2.46 14.64 7.80
C GLY A 84 3.56 13.60 7.97
N TYR A 85 4.70 14.02 8.52
CA TYR A 85 5.80 13.12 8.88
C TYR A 85 5.41 12.15 9.99
N LYS A 86 4.75 12.65 11.05
CA LYS A 86 4.28 11.79 12.15
C LYS A 86 3.26 10.75 11.68
N LEU A 87 2.33 11.15 10.80
CA LEU A 87 1.36 10.23 10.23
C LEU A 87 2.01 9.16 9.35
N ALA A 88 3.14 9.47 8.69
CA ALA A 88 3.83 8.53 7.79
C ALA A 88 4.31 7.24 8.47
N TRP A 89 4.37 7.18 9.81
CA TRP A 89 4.54 5.92 10.55
C TRP A 89 3.50 4.87 10.16
N ILE A 90 2.22 5.26 10.10
CA ILE A 90 1.12 4.33 9.84
C ILE A 90 1.20 3.77 8.41
N PRO A 91 1.19 4.60 7.34
CA PRO A 91 1.48 4.15 5.99
C PRO A 91 2.74 3.31 5.85
N GLY A 92 3.82 3.73 6.51
CA GLY A 92 5.12 3.07 6.44
C GLY A 92 5.02 1.63 6.93
N SER A 93 4.49 1.43 8.14
CA SER A 93 4.34 0.09 8.72
C SER A 93 3.40 -0.80 7.90
N ILE A 94 2.27 -0.26 7.42
CA ILE A 94 1.30 -1.02 6.63
C ILE A 94 1.92 -1.46 5.29
N LEU A 95 2.71 -0.60 4.62
CA LEU A 95 3.35 -0.97 3.35
C LEU A 95 4.46 -2.02 3.52
N ILE A 96 5.22 -2.00 4.63
CA ILE A 96 6.17 -3.07 4.95
C ILE A 96 5.43 -4.38 5.18
N TYR A 97 4.36 -4.34 5.97
CA TYR A 97 3.51 -5.50 6.22
C TYR A 97 2.97 -6.08 4.90
N HIS A 98 2.36 -5.26 4.03
CA HIS A 98 1.85 -5.74 2.76
C HIS A 98 2.95 -6.29 1.85
N ALA A 99 4.15 -5.70 1.84
CA ALA A 99 5.26 -6.23 1.04
C ALA A 99 5.62 -7.66 1.46
N ILE A 100 5.75 -7.91 2.77
CA ILE A 100 6.12 -9.21 3.31
C ILE A 100 4.99 -10.21 3.12
N SER A 101 3.76 -9.83 3.49
CA SER A 101 2.60 -10.70 3.39
C SER A 101 2.26 -11.06 1.94
N ALA A 102 2.31 -10.10 1.01
CA ALA A 102 2.09 -10.38 -0.40
C ALA A 102 3.19 -11.26 -1.00
N TRP A 103 4.44 -11.07 -0.58
CA TRP A 103 5.54 -11.91 -1.02
C TRP A 103 5.32 -13.38 -0.60
N GLN A 104 4.97 -13.60 0.67
CA GLN A 104 4.70 -14.95 1.19
C GLN A 104 3.46 -15.56 0.55
N TRP A 105 2.36 -14.81 0.48
CA TRP A 105 1.09 -15.28 -0.06
C TRP A 105 1.22 -15.73 -1.53
N GLU A 106 1.87 -14.93 -2.37
CA GLU A 106 2.10 -15.31 -3.77
C GLU A 106 3.05 -16.52 -3.89
N ASP A 107 4.01 -16.69 -2.96
CA ASP A 107 4.86 -17.88 -2.90
C ASP A 107 4.02 -19.14 -2.66
N ASP A 108 3.21 -19.12 -1.60
CA ASP A 108 2.36 -20.23 -1.21
C ASP A 108 1.41 -20.61 -2.35
N ARG A 109 0.79 -19.63 -3.01
CA ARG A 109 -0.06 -19.87 -4.18
C ARG A 109 0.66 -20.57 -5.32
N ARG A 110 1.90 -20.14 -5.62
CA ARG A 110 2.72 -20.74 -6.67
C ARG A 110 3.10 -22.18 -6.34
N THR A 111 3.38 -22.49 -5.07
CA THR A 111 3.63 -23.88 -4.65
C THR A 111 2.40 -24.76 -4.82
N LEU A 112 1.19 -24.18 -4.70
CA LEU A 112 -0.09 -24.85 -4.93
C LEU A 112 -0.53 -24.85 -6.41
N GLY A 113 0.28 -24.31 -7.33
CA GLY A 113 0.00 -24.29 -8.77
C GLY A 113 -0.89 -23.13 -9.23
N HIS A 114 -1.24 -22.19 -8.36
CA HIS A 114 -1.98 -20.97 -8.71
C HIS A 114 -1.01 -19.82 -9.00
N ARG A 115 -1.26 -19.06 -10.07
CA ARG A 115 -0.45 -17.88 -10.42
C ARG A 115 -1.35 -16.70 -10.75
N MET A 116 -1.29 -15.65 -9.92
CA MET A 116 -1.97 -14.38 -10.18
C MET A 116 -1.02 -13.38 -10.81
N TRP A 117 0.24 -13.34 -10.36
CA TRP A 117 1.23 -12.37 -10.84
C TRP A 117 2.39 -13.04 -11.56
N SER A 118 2.89 -12.37 -12.61
CA SER A 118 4.21 -12.68 -13.15
C SER A 118 5.31 -12.43 -12.10
N GLU A 119 6.48 -13.06 -12.26
CA GLU A 119 7.64 -12.83 -11.38
C GLU A 119 7.98 -11.32 -11.28
N GLY A 120 7.98 -10.63 -12.42
CA GLY A 120 8.27 -9.20 -12.49
C GLY A 120 7.24 -8.36 -11.75
N MET A 121 5.95 -8.71 -11.83
CA MET A 121 4.89 -8.04 -11.07
C MET A 121 5.04 -8.29 -9.58
N ARG A 122 5.30 -9.52 -9.16
CA ARG A 122 5.53 -9.87 -7.74
C ARG A 122 6.68 -9.06 -7.16
N ILE A 123 7.84 -9.07 -7.84
CA ILE A 123 9.04 -8.34 -7.42
C ILE A 123 8.76 -6.84 -7.39
N GLY A 124 8.22 -6.29 -8.49
CA GLY A 124 7.94 -4.87 -8.61
C GLY A 124 6.96 -4.36 -7.54
N TRP A 125 5.88 -5.11 -7.30
CA TRP A 125 4.88 -4.77 -6.29
C TRP A 125 5.47 -4.80 -4.88
N CYS A 126 6.15 -5.89 -4.51
CA CYS A 126 6.72 -6.03 -3.17
C CYS A 126 7.86 -5.03 -2.93
N ALA A 127 8.73 -4.80 -3.92
CA ALA A 127 9.80 -3.82 -3.83
C ALA A 127 9.27 -2.38 -3.73
N SER A 128 8.21 -2.03 -4.46
CA SER A 128 7.58 -0.70 -4.40
C SER A 128 6.97 -0.45 -3.03
N ASN A 129 6.25 -1.45 -2.48
CA ASN A 129 5.69 -1.39 -1.13
C ASN A 129 6.81 -1.26 -0.07
N ALA A 130 7.81 -2.14 -0.12
CA ALA A 130 8.91 -2.13 0.83
C ALA A 130 9.72 -0.82 0.77
N GLY A 131 10.10 -0.37 -0.42
CA GLY A 131 10.87 0.88 -0.61
C GLY A 131 10.10 2.10 -0.13
N THR A 132 8.81 2.18 -0.44
CA THR A 132 7.95 3.26 0.06
C THR A 132 7.79 3.21 1.57
N GLY A 133 7.57 2.01 2.12
CA GLY A 133 7.44 1.80 3.56
C GLY A 133 8.70 2.18 4.32
N ILE A 134 9.87 1.75 3.85
CA ILE A 134 11.17 2.08 4.45
C ILE A 134 11.40 3.59 4.43
N LEU A 135 11.19 4.24 3.27
CA LEU A 135 11.34 5.69 3.16
C LEU A 135 10.38 6.44 4.07
N ALA A 136 9.12 5.98 4.16
CA ALA A 136 8.12 6.55 5.06
C ALA A 136 8.57 6.48 6.51
N LEU A 137 9.04 5.33 6.98
CA LEU A 137 9.50 5.14 8.36
C LEU A 137 10.75 5.97 8.66
N ILE A 138 11.71 6.05 7.74
CA ILE A 138 12.90 6.89 7.89
C ILE A 138 12.49 8.36 8.02
N LEU A 139 11.66 8.86 7.10
CA LEU A 139 11.20 10.25 7.14
C LEU A 139 10.26 10.54 8.31
N ALA A 140 9.52 9.55 8.81
CA ALA A 140 8.70 9.70 10.01
C ALA A 140 9.54 9.75 11.30
N TRP A 141 10.69 9.06 11.31
CA TRP A 141 11.65 9.06 12.42
C TRP A 141 12.46 10.36 12.49
N ILE A 142 12.98 10.84 11.36
CA ILE A 142 13.79 12.07 11.31
C ILE A 142 12.94 13.33 11.09
N GLY A 143 11.69 13.16 10.66
CA GLY A 143 10.81 14.24 10.26
C GLY A 143 10.23 14.96 11.47
N LYS A 144 10.66 16.21 11.63
CA LYS A 144 10.11 17.22 12.55
C LYS A 144 9.76 16.66 13.94
N SER A 145 10.79 16.07 14.55
CA SER A 145 10.99 16.08 16.00
C SER A 145 11.31 17.52 16.41
N GLY A 146 10.28 18.26 16.83
CA GLY A 146 10.44 19.46 17.65
C GLY A 146 10.60 19.07 19.11
#